data_AF-A0A3C0EJ36-F1
#
_entry.id   AF-A0A3C0EJ36-F1
#
_cell.length_a   1.000
_cell.length_b   1.000
_cell.length_c   1.000
_cell.angle_alpha   90.00
_cell.angle_beta   90.00
_cell.angle_gamma   90.00
#
_symmetry.space_group_name_H-M   'P 1'
#
loop_
_entity.id
_entity.type
_entity.pdbx_description
1 polymer ?
#
loop_
_entity_poly.entity_id
_entity_poly.type
_entity_poly.pdbx_seq_one_letter_code
_entity_poly.pdbx_strand_id
1 'polypeptide(L)'
;IAEWSSNLCSVVKFMGDKTDIQELHPPHRDLEHFQIDGFEGGFATLGRIREGVNIEVKEGWRSTQLATLQQAFIALPDGQTLIGMHHCRTGESRSYPTLIQGMHLNLPNDLYNGYQRTLSTPEDQLTLATETRHDHVVDLNCTWVNIDHRIGVVGVYGANQLCIDRTIKRRGGPYQSLHVDELCYGYQNGADNGVSPYSMILDIGFVIGSNINTQDTQELAKKTTHKTDGDLRTMQVLGADGRMYVACANFGVGTRTVPTGPFWPSTIDAINLVTGEKVTPDDRSFTIPGSSAAVYLLDM
;
A
#
# COMPACT_ATOMS: atom_id res chain seq x y z
N ILE A 1 -8.78 11.06 19.09
CA ILE A 1 -7.45 11.72 19.12
C ILE A 1 -6.43 10.70 18.66
N ALA A 2 -6.28 10.57 17.36
CA ALA A 2 -5.27 9.82 16.63
C ALA A 2 -5.71 9.87 15.16
N GLU A 3 -5.63 11.06 14.58
CA GLU A 3 -5.78 11.21 13.14
C GLU A 3 -4.42 10.89 12.54
N TRP A 4 -4.38 9.90 11.65
CA TRP A 4 -3.15 9.40 11.03
C TRP A 4 -3.22 9.72 9.55
N SER A 5 -2.91 10.98 9.22
CA SER A 5 -2.83 11.45 7.84
C SER A 5 -1.97 10.49 7.02
N SER A 6 -2.46 10.14 5.83
CA SER A 6 -1.74 9.29 4.87
C SER A 6 -1.33 7.90 5.42
N ASN A 7 -1.97 7.38 6.48
CA ASN A 7 -1.68 6.04 6.97
C ASN A 7 -2.01 4.99 5.91
N LEU A 8 -1.09 4.05 5.72
CA LEU A 8 -1.05 3.05 4.66
C LEU A 8 -1.00 3.62 3.24
N CYS A 9 -1.04 4.94 3.04
CA CYS A 9 -1.03 5.54 1.71
C CYS A 9 0.38 5.86 1.23
N SER A 10 0.64 5.71 -0.07
CA SER A 10 1.92 6.15 -0.62
C SER A 10 2.16 7.63 -0.41
N VAL A 11 3.39 7.95 -0.08
CA VAL A 11 3.92 9.32 0.00
C VAL A 11 4.96 9.47 -1.09
N VAL A 12 4.77 10.44 -1.98
CA VAL A 12 5.75 10.79 -3.00
C VAL A 12 5.96 12.29 -2.94
N LYS A 13 7.12 12.71 -2.44
CA LYS A 13 7.50 14.14 -2.43
C LYS A 13 8.39 14.44 -3.62
N PHE A 14 8.28 15.66 -4.11
CA PHE A 14 9.08 16.15 -5.23
C PHE A 14 9.95 17.35 -4.81
N MET A 15 10.98 17.62 -5.60
CA MET A 15 11.76 18.85 -5.47
C MET A 15 10.84 20.08 -5.51
N GLY A 16 10.95 20.94 -4.50
CA GLY A 16 10.09 22.11 -4.33
C GLY A 16 8.97 21.91 -3.30
N ASP A 17 8.62 20.66 -2.99
CA ASP A 17 7.73 20.32 -1.89
C ASP A 17 8.46 20.48 -0.54
N LYS A 18 7.91 21.31 0.34
CA LYS A 18 8.44 21.56 1.69
C LYS A 18 7.46 21.18 2.80
N THR A 19 6.36 20.53 2.44
CA THR A 19 5.28 20.17 3.35
C THR A 19 5.71 19.05 4.29
N ASP A 20 5.11 18.99 5.47
CA ASP A 20 5.23 17.82 6.34
C ASP A 20 4.25 16.73 5.90
N ILE A 21 4.64 15.45 6.00
CA ILE A 21 3.83 14.30 5.53
C ILE A 21 2.47 14.23 6.25
N GLN A 22 2.44 14.77 7.47
CA GLN A 22 1.34 14.64 8.42
C GLN A 22 0.36 15.82 8.34
N GLU A 23 0.58 16.78 7.44
CA GLU A 23 -0.39 17.83 7.16
C GLU A 23 -1.72 17.21 6.71
N LEU A 24 -2.83 17.68 7.30
CA LEU A 24 -4.18 17.18 7.01
C LEU A 24 -4.63 17.43 5.57
N HIS A 25 -4.13 18.52 4.99
CA HIS A 25 -4.42 18.95 3.63
C HIS A 25 -3.10 19.29 2.94
N PRO A 26 -2.33 18.28 2.50
CA PRO A 26 -1.07 18.52 1.82
C PRO A 26 -1.34 19.31 0.52
N PRO A 27 -0.81 20.53 0.37
CA PRO A 27 -1.15 21.44 -0.74
C PRO A 27 -0.72 20.94 -2.12
N HIS A 28 0.13 19.90 -2.18
CA HIS A 28 0.70 19.35 -3.40
C HIS A 28 0.06 18.02 -3.82
N ARG A 29 -1.06 17.66 -3.21
CA ARG A 29 -1.80 16.43 -3.49
C ARG A 29 -3.29 16.74 -3.61
N ASP A 30 -3.92 16.21 -4.66
CA ASP A 30 -5.34 16.44 -4.92
C ASP A 30 -6.03 15.17 -5.40
N LEU A 31 -7.21 14.86 -4.85
CA LEU A 31 -7.99 13.70 -5.22
C LEU A 31 -8.76 13.98 -6.52
N GLU A 32 -8.46 13.24 -7.58
CA GLU A 32 -9.09 13.43 -8.89
C GLU A 32 -10.36 12.60 -9.03
N HIS A 33 -10.29 11.33 -8.62
CA HIS A 33 -11.39 10.38 -8.74
C HIS A 33 -11.27 9.28 -7.69
N PHE A 34 -12.39 8.68 -7.32
CA PHE A 34 -12.40 7.46 -6.53
C PHE A 34 -13.63 6.62 -6.83
N GLN A 35 -13.48 5.31 -6.63
CA GLN A 35 -14.54 4.32 -6.64
C GLN A 35 -14.51 3.58 -5.30
N ILE A 36 -15.66 3.38 -4.68
CA ILE A 36 -15.83 2.58 -3.45
C ILE A 36 -17.00 1.65 -3.67
N ASP A 37 -16.73 0.35 -3.65
CA ASP A 37 -17.73 -0.71 -3.70
C ASP A 37 -17.69 -1.49 -2.39
N GLY A 38 -18.76 -1.39 -1.61
CA GLY A 38 -18.93 -2.14 -0.36
C GLY A 38 -19.58 -3.50 -0.60
N PHE A 39 -19.28 -4.45 0.27
CA PHE A 39 -19.94 -5.74 0.37
C PHE A 39 -20.04 -6.17 1.83
N GLU A 40 -20.74 -7.27 2.12
CA GLU A 40 -20.91 -7.72 3.50
C GLU A 40 -19.54 -8.01 4.15
N GLY A 41 -19.22 -7.27 5.21
CA GLY A 41 -17.97 -7.41 5.97
C GLY A 41 -16.74 -6.70 5.40
N GLY A 42 -16.82 -6.07 4.23
CA GLY A 42 -15.64 -5.48 3.59
C GLY A 42 -15.93 -4.46 2.48
N PHE A 43 -14.88 -4.05 1.77
CA PHE A 43 -14.98 -3.13 0.64
C PHE A 43 -13.80 -3.28 -0.32
N ALA A 44 -13.99 -2.83 -1.56
CA ALA A 44 -12.94 -2.58 -2.53
C ALA A 44 -13.01 -1.11 -2.98
N THR A 45 -11.89 -0.40 -2.95
CA THR A 45 -11.81 0.99 -3.41
C THR A 45 -10.58 1.19 -4.26
N LEU A 46 -10.69 2.08 -5.24
CA LEU A 46 -9.56 2.61 -5.99
C LEU A 46 -9.67 4.14 -6.06
N GLY A 47 -8.65 4.83 -5.55
CA GLY A 47 -8.49 6.28 -5.65
C GLY A 47 -7.44 6.64 -6.69
N ARG A 48 -7.66 7.76 -7.39
CA ARG A 48 -6.70 8.39 -8.31
C ARG A 48 -6.42 9.81 -7.84
N ILE A 49 -5.14 10.11 -7.68
CA ILE A 49 -4.61 11.27 -6.98
C ILE A 49 -3.57 11.93 -7.85
N ARG A 50 -3.65 13.26 -7.97
CA ARG A 50 -2.63 14.09 -8.58
C ARG A 50 -1.59 14.43 -7.52
N GLU A 51 -0.34 14.12 -7.81
CA GLU A 51 0.80 14.34 -6.93
C GLU A 51 1.74 15.40 -7.52
N GLY A 52 2.38 16.17 -6.65
CA GLY A 52 3.23 17.31 -7.05
C GLY A 52 2.44 18.43 -7.72
N VAL A 53 1.22 18.69 -7.26
CA VAL A 53 0.36 19.78 -7.74
C VAL A 53 0.90 21.12 -7.27
N ASN A 54 0.93 22.14 -8.14
CA ASN A 54 1.36 23.51 -7.81
C ASN A 54 2.77 23.59 -7.18
N ILE A 55 3.69 22.74 -7.61
CA ILE A 55 5.09 22.79 -7.16
C ILE A 55 5.79 23.99 -7.78
N GLU A 56 6.52 24.74 -6.95
CA GLU A 56 7.37 25.85 -7.36
C GLU A 56 8.80 25.62 -6.85
N VAL A 57 9.78 25.76 -7.74
CA VAL A 57 11.21 25.72 -7.39
C VAL A 57 11.81 27.12 -7.50
N LYS A 58 12.90 27.37 -6.76
CA LYS A 58 13.47 28.72 -6.58
C LYS A 58 13.94 29.35 -7.90
N GLU A 59 14.25 28.53 -8.89
CA GLU A 59 14.69 28.90 -10.23
C GLU A 59 13.53 29.35 -11.14
N GLY A 60 12.30 29.45 -10.59
CA GLY A 60 11.12 29.99 -11.27
C GLY A 60 10.33 28.94 -12.07
N TRP A 61 10.73 27.67 -12.02
CA TRP A 61 9.96 26.61 -12.66
C TRP A 61 8.74 26.23 -11.80
N ARG A 62 7.62 25.95 -12.48
CA ARG A 62 6.34 25.61 -11.87
C ARG A 62 5.72 24.43 -12.58
N SER A 63 5.01 23.59 -11.83
CA SER A 63 4.21 22.50 -12.37
C SER A 63 2.78 22.51 -11.84
N THR A 64 1.84 22.14 -12.71
CA THR A 64 0.44 21.89 -12.33
C THR A 64 0.24 20.50 -11.75
N GLN A 65 1.06 19.52 -12.15
CA GLN A 65 1.04 18.14 -11.66
C GLN A 65 2.32 17.42 -12.12
N LEU A 66 2.92 16.61 -11.25
CA LEU A 66 4.14 15.85 -11.58
C LEU A 66 3.88 14.37 -11.77
N ALA A 67 2.91 13.82 -11.04
CA ALA A 67 2.59 12.40 -11.12
C ALA A 67 1.11 12.14 -10.89
N THR A 68 0.69 10.95 -11.32
CA THR A 68 -0.61 10.36 -10.97
C THR A 68 -0.33 9.16 -10.09
N LEU A 69 -0.84 9.18 -8.86
CA LEU A 69 -0.85 8.07 -7.93
C LEU A 69 -2.24 7.44 -7.95
N GLN A 70 -2.30 6.13 -8.14
CA GLN A 70 -3.51 5.33 -7.95
C GLN A 70 -3.29 4.36 -6.80
N GLN A 71 -4.30 4.20 -5.97
CA GLN A 71 -4.23 3.34 -4.78
C GLN A 71 -5.50 2.53 -4.68
N ALA A 72 -5.36 1.22 -4.68
CA ALA A 72 -6.44 0.29 -4.40
C ALA A 72 -6.30 -0.25 -2.98
N PHE A 73 -7.41 -0.25 -2.24
CA PHE A 73 -7.53 -0.92 -0.95
C PHE A 73 -8.69 -1.90 -1.00
N ILE A 74 -8.47 -3.11 -0.53
CA ILE A 74 -9.49 -4.16 -0.46
C ILE A 74 -9.47 -4.75 0.95
N ALA A 75 -10.50 -4.45 1.73
CA ALA A 75 -10.73 -5.06 3.05
C ALA A 75 -11.57 -6.32 2.86
N LEU A 76 -11.03 -7.47 3.24
CA LEU A 76 -11.71 -8.76 3.12
C LEU A 76 -12.85 -8.88 4.16
N PRO A 77 -13.84 -9.76 3.93
CA PRO A 77 -14.99 -9.89 4.83
C PRO A 77 -14.66 -10.57 6.18
N ASP A 78 -13.41 -11.00 6.37
CA ASP A 78 -12.92 -11.60 7.62
C ASP A 78 -12.67 -10.60 8.76
N GLY A 79 -12.83 -9.29 8.48
CA GLY A 79 -12.63 -8.19 9.41
C GLY A 79 -11.19 -8.01 9.89
N GLN A 80 -10.23 -8.71 9.29
CA GLN A 80 -8.84 -8.78 9.75
C GLN A 80 -7.80 -8.55 8.65
N THR A 81 -8.14 -8.79 7.39
CA THR A 81 -7.19 -8.72 6.27
C THR A 81 -7.48 -7.54 5.36
N LEU A 82 -6.44 -6.74 5.09
CA LEU A 82 -6.47 -5.62 4.15
C LEU A 82 -5.38 -5.81 3.10
N ILE A 83 -5.75 -5.63 1.83
CA ILE A 83 -4.85 -5.69 0.68
C ILE A 83 -4.68 -4.28 0.14
N GLY A 84 -3.44 -3.86 -0.11
CA GLY A 84 -3.11 -2.58 -0.73
C GLY A 84 -2.31 -2.78 -2.01
N MET A 85 -2.67 -2.06 -3.07
CA MET A 85 -1.94 -2.04 -4.35
C MET A 85 -1.82 -0.58 -4.80
N HIS A 86 -0.59 -0.09 -4.97
CA HIS A 86 -0.35 1.30 -5.35
C HIS A 86 0.46 1.38 -6.64
N HIS A 87 0.11 2.34 -7.48
CA HIS A 87 0.70 2.52 -8.80
C HIS A 87 0.85 4.02 -9.09
N CYS A 88 2.09 4.50 -9.26
CA CYS A 88 2.41 5.92 -9.43
C CYS A 88 3.28 6.16 -10.66
N ARG A 89 2.81 6.98 -11.59
CA ARG A 89 3.52 7.36 -12.82
C ARG A 89 3.78 8.84 -12.87
N THR A 90 4.94 9.24 -13.40
CA THR A 90 5.16 10.62 -13.81
C THR A 90 4.18 11.02 -14.92
N GLY A 91 3.83 12.30 -14.94
CA GLY A 91 3.08 12.90 -16.03
C GLY A 91 3.98 13.26 -17.23
N GLU A 92 3.63 14.35 -17.91
CA GLU A 92 4.31 14.84 -19.10
C GLU A 92 5.72 15.39 -18.86
N SER A 93 6.01 15.77 -17.62
CA SER A 93 7.28 16.41 -17.25
C SER A 93 8.22 15.44 -16.54
N ARG A 94 9.53 15.65 -16.75
CA ARG A 94 10.55 15.04 -15.91
C ARG A 94 10.31 15.49 -14.47
N SER A 95 10.30 14.53 -13.56
CA SER A 95 10.02 14.77 -12.14
C SER A 95 11.23 14.40 -11.30
N TYR A 96 11.41 15.04 -10.16
CA TYR A 96 12.52 14.77 -9.25
C TYR A 96 11.95 14.39 -7.88
N PRO A 97 11.57 13.12 -7.68
CA PRO A 97 11.14 12.65 -6.36
C PRO A 97 12.28 12.82 -5.35
N THR A 98 11.97 13.36 -4.18
CA THR A 98 12.90 13.55 -3.06
C THR A 98 12.65 12.56 -1.94
N LEU A 99 11.44 12.02 -1.85
CA LEU A 99 11.07 10.95 -0.92
C LEU A 99 9.99 10.09 -1.57
N ILE A 100 10.15 8.78 -1.50
CA ILE A 100 9.13 7.80 -1.86
C ILE A 100 8.97 6.87 -0.66
N GLN A 101 7.75 6.75 -0.17
CA GLN A 101 7.35 5.72 0.78
C GLN A 101 6.16 5.00 0.18
N GLY A 102 6.39 3.81 -0.36
CA GLY A 102 5.36 3.07 -1.08
C GLY A 102 4.18 2.67 -0.18
N MET A 103 4.36 1.66 0.66
CA MET A 103 3.48 1.45 1.80
C MET A 103 4.04 2.33 2.92
N HIS A 104 3.18 3.05 3.63
CA HIS A 104 3.57 3.96 4.70
C HIS A 104 2.67 3.70 5.90
N LEU A 105 3.06 2.75 6.76
CA LEU A 105 2.32 2.45 7.98
C LEU A 105 2.89 3.28 9.13
N ASN A 106 2.06 4.16 9.69
CA ASN A 106 2.39 4.87 10.92
C ASN A 106 2.45 3.86 12.08
N LEU A 107 3.57 3.83 12.80
CA LEU A 107 3.78 3.05 14.02
C LEU A 107 3.91 4.00 15.21
N PRO A 108 2.80 4.28 15.92
CA PRO A 108 2.85 5.07 17.14
C PRO A 108 3.69 4.34 18.18
N ASN A 109 4.70 5.00 18.71
CA ASN A 109 5.71 4.36 19.54
C ASN A 109 5.62 4.71 21.02
N ASP A 110 4.78 5.66 21.41
CA ASP A 110 4.66 6.17 22.78
C ASP A 110 3.27 5.97 23.41
N LEU A 111 2.35 5.30 22.70
CA LEU A 111 1.00 5.01 23.16
C LEU A 111 0.75 3.50 23.32
N TYR A 112 0.25 3.14 24.50
CA TYR A 112 -0.26 1.79 24.84
C TYR A 112 0.70 0.63 24.59
N ASN A 113 2.00 0.86 24.78
CA ASN A 113 3.05 -0.10 24.40
C ASN A 113 4.28 -0.10 25.32
N GLY A 114 4.20 0.54 26.49
CA GLY A 114 5.35 0.64 27.41
C GLY A 114 6.56 1.36 26.79
N TYR A 115 6.33 2.23 25.80
CA TYR A 115 7.37 2.98 25.08
C TYR A 115 8.33 2.10 24.26
N GLN A 116 7.85 0.93 23.82
CA GLN A 116 8.61 -0.01 23.00
C GLN A 116 7.71 -0.69 21.97
N ARG A 117 8.26 -1.06 20.81
CA ARG A 117 7.62 -1.93 19.82
C ARG A 117 8.49 -3.13 19.57
N THR A 118 7.87 -4.30 19.54
CA THR A 118 8.51 -5.55 19.18
C THR A 118 8.16 -5.90 17.74
N LEU A 119 9.18 -6.21 16.95
CA LEU A 119 9.06 -6.62 15.56
C LEU A 119 9.65 -8.02 15.41
N SER A 120 8.82 -8.98 15.06
CA SER A 120 9.27 -10.32 14.66
C SER A 120 9.51 -10.35 13.16
N THR A 121 10.71 -10.69 12.73
CA THR A 121 11.09 -10.90 11.33
C THR A 121 11.33 -12.41 11.08
N PRO A 122 11.66 -12.85 9.86
CA PRO A 122 12.02 -14.25 9.62
C PRO A 122 13.27 -14.72 10.39
N GLU A 123 14.21 -13.81 10.64
CA GLU A 123 15.52 -14.15 11.20
C GLU A 123 15.61 -13.89 12.71
N ASP A 124 14.99 -12.81 13.19
CA ASP A 124 15.15 -12.36 14.58
C ASP A 124 13.96 -11.51 15.06
N GLN A 125 14.04 -11.09 16.32
CA GLN A 125 13.15 -10.13 16.95
C GLN A 125 13.89 -8.82 17.22
N LEU A 126 13.41 -7.73 16.64
CA LEU A 126 13.91 -6.38 16.88
C LEU A 126 13.00 -5.66 17.88
N THR A 127 13.59 -5.04 18.91
CA THR A 127 12.85 -4.14 19.81
C THR A 127 13.23 -2.69 19.52
N LEU A 128 12.24 -1.87 19.19
CA LEU A 128 12.38 -0.43 18.99
C LEU A 128 11.95 0.30 20.26
N ALA A 129 12.87 1.04 20.88
CA ALA A 129 12.50 2.03 21.89
C ALA A 129 11.84 3.23 21.22
N THR A 130 10.92 3.91 21.92
CA THR A 130 10.23 5.12 21.41
C THR A 130 11.17 6.17 20.85
N GLU A 131 12.23 6.47 21.59
CA GLU A 131 13.16 7.53 21.22
C GLU A 131 14.29 6.96 20.35
N THR A 132 14.65 7.72 19.32
CA THR A 132 15.89 7.56 18.57
C THR A 132 16.81 8.77 18.81
N ARG A 133 18.12 8.57 18.67
CA ARG A 133 19.12 9.63 18.85
C ARG A 133 19.33 10.50 17.60
N HIS A 134 18.98 9.99 16.43
CA HIS A 134 19.12 10.66 15.14
C HIS A 134 18.09 10.11 14.15
N ASP A 135 17.79 10.90 13.12
CA ASP A 135 16.98 10.47 11.99
C ASP A 135 17.78 9.43 11.19
N HIS A 136 17.18 8.27 10.93
CA HIS A 136 17.81 7.20 10.15
C HIS A 136 16.77 6.18 9.68
N VAL A 137 17.17 5.37 8.70
CA VAL A 137 16.39 4.23 8.24
C VAL A 137 17.00 2.94 8.75
N VAL A 138 16.15 2.03 9.23
CA VAL A 138 16.52 0.67 9.62
C VAL A 138 15.99 -0.29 8.57
N ASP A 139 16.87 -0.88 7.77
CA ASP A 139 16.51 -1.95 6.84
C ASP A 139 16.23 -3.25 7.62
N LEU A 140 15.08 -3.88 7.33
CA LEU A 140 14.69 -5.14 7.99
C LEU A 140 15.14 -6.38 7.22
N ASN A 141 15.64 -6.22 5.99
CA ASN A 141 16.11 -7.29 5.09
C ASN A 141 15.10 -8.43 4.90
N CYS A 142 13.80 -8.13 5.03
CA CYS A 142 12.72 -9.09 4.88
C CYS A 142 11.50 -8.45 4.22
N THR A 143 10.61 -9.27 3.67
CA THR A 143 9.36 -8.81 3.05
C THR A 143 8.16 -8.94 3.99
N TRP A 144 8.31 -9.53 5.17
CA TRP A 144 7.24 -9.55 6.17
C TRP A 144 7.77 -9.28 7.57
N VAL A 145 6.92 -8.65 8.38
CA VAL A 145 7.17 -8.41 9.81
C VAL A 145 5.87 -8.56 10.57
N ASN A 146 5.94 -9.06 11.79
CA ASN A 146 4.83 -8.99 12.73
C ASN A 146 5.16 -8.03 13.88
N ILE A 147 4.23 -7.11 14.16
CA ILE A 147 4.34 -6.05 15.14
C ILE A 147 3.55 -6.48 16.38
N ASP A 148 4.25 -6.59 17.52
CA ASP A 148 3.71 -6.88 18.84
C ASP A 148 2.83 -8.16 18.92
N HIS A 149 3.01 -9.14 18.03
CA HIS A 149 2.13 -10.32 17.90
C HIS A 149 0.67 -9.96 17.57
N ARG A 150 0.46 -8.81 16.91
CA ARG A 150 -0.88 -8.27 16.63
C ARG A 150 -1.07 -7.79 15.20
N ILE A 151 -0.06 -7.22 14.56
CA ILE A 151 -0.21 -6.67 13.20
C ILE A 151 0.83 -7.34 12.32
N GLY A 152 0.39 -8.17 11.38
CA GLY A 152 1.26 -8.70 10.35
C GLY A 152 1.26 -7.80 9.12
N VAL A 153 2.44 -7.58 8.57
CA VAL A 153 2.65 -6.78 7.36
C VAL A 153 3.45 -7.62 6.39
N VAL A 154 2.96 -7.73 5.16
CA VAL A 154 3.59 -8.50 4.08
C VAL A 154 3.70 -7.61 2.85
N GLY A 155 4.93 -7.25 2.48
CA GLY A 155 5.26 -6.74 1.15
C GLY A 155 5.24 -7.87 0.13
N VAL A 156 4.48 -7.70 -0.96
CA VAL A 156 4.20 -8.77 -1.92
C VAL A 156 4.96 -8.58 -3.22
N TYR A 157 4.99 -7.34 -3.74
CA TYR A 157 5.73 -7.01 -4.96
C TYR A 157 6.15 -5.54 -5.00
N GLY A 158 7.11 -5.20 -5.86
CA GLY A 158 7.52 -3.82 -6.12
C GLY A 158 8.68 -3.29 -5.28
N ALA A 159 9.08 -4.01 -4.23
CA ALA A 159 10.27 -3.74 -3.46
C ALA A 159 10.88 -5.06 -2.93
N ASN A 160 12.12 -5.00 -2.45
CA ASN A 160 12.83 -6.19 -1.99
C ASN A 160 12.75 -6.40 -0.47
N GLN A 161 12.46 -5.33 0.28
CA GLN A 161 12.44 -5.36 1.73
C GLN A 161 11.56 -4.28 2.34
N LEU A 162 11.16 -4.51 3.58
CA LEU A 162 10.62 -3.53 4.50
C LEU A 162 11.75 -2.76 5.19
N CYS A 163 11.48 -1.51 5.54
CA CYS A 163 12.38 -0.69 6.35
C CYS A 163 11.58 0.18 7.31
N ILE A 164 12.26 0.76 8.28
CA ILE A 164 11.65 1.65 9.27
C ILE A 164 12.32 2.99 9.18
N ASP A 165 11.57 4.00 8.76
CA ASP A 165 12.01 5.39 8.83
C ASP A 165 11.79 5.92 10.25
N ARG A 166 12.89 6.24 10.93
CA ARG A 166 12.90 6.67 12.32
C ARG A 166 13.31 8.13 12.40
N THR A 167 12.62 8.90 13.25
CA THR A 167 12.93 10.31 13.46
C THR A 167 12.98 10.70 14.93
N ILE A 168 13.86 11.66 15.25
CA ILE A 168 13.92 12.29 16.57
C ILE A 168 12.70 13.17 16.83
N LYS A 169 12.04 13.65 15.77
CA LYS A 169 10.92 14.57 15.89
C LYS A 169 9.65 13.81 16.18
N ARG A 170 8.78 14.40 16.98
CA ARG A 170 7.39 13.95 17.04
C ARG A 170 6.71 14.41 15.76
N ARG A 171 5.95 13.51 15.15
CA ARG A 171 5.25 13.77 13.88
C ARG A 171 3.82 13.25 13.85
N GLY A 172 3.38 12.52 14.87
CA GLY A 172 2.03 11.97 14.90
C GLY A 172 0.95 12.97 15.29
N GLY A 173 -0.15 12.96 14.52
CA GLY A 173 -1.33 13.78 14.73
C GLY A 173 -1.14 15.25 14.38
N PRO A 174 -2.23 16.04 14.37
CA PRO A 174 -2.22 17.44 13.92
C PRO A 174 -1.35 18.37 14.80
N TYR A 175 -1.05 17.96 16.03
CA TYR A 175 -0.20 18.70 16.96
C TYR A 175 1.23 18.19 17.02
N GLN A 176 1.59 17.20 16.19
CA GLN A 176 2.91 16.57 16.19
C GLN A 176 3.34 16.16 17.60
N SER A 177 2.41 15.54 18.35
CA SER A 177 2.60 15.27 19.79
C SER A 177 3.04 13.84 20.08
N LEU A 178 3.02 12.97 19.08
CA LEU A 178 3.33 11.54 19.22
C LEU A 178 4.61 11.17 18.48
N HIS A 179 5.39 10.29 19.08
CA HIS A 179 6.49 9.59 18.41
C HIS A 179 5.92 8.53 17.47
N VAL A 180 6.26 8.66 16.19
CA VAL A 180 5.81 7.76 15.14
C VAL A 180 7.01 7.35 14.32
N ASP A 181 7.36 6.08 14.37
CA ASP A 181 8.19 5.48 13.34
C ASP A 181 7.29 5.09 12.17
N GLU A 182 7.83 5.04 10.97
CA GLU A 182 7.07 4.70 9.76
C GLU A 182 7.63 3.40 9.20
N LEU A 183 6.80 2.34 9.18
CA LEU A 183 7.15 1.11 8.49
C LEU A 183 6.84 1.27 7.01
N CYS A 184 7.86 1.11 6.18
CA CYS A 184 7.79 1.36 4.77
C CYS A 184 8.07 0.11 3.92
N TYR A 185 7.42 0.03 2.77
CA TYR A 185 7.74 -0.91 1.69
C TYR A 185 7.87 -0.14 0.39
N GLY A 186 9.00 -0.25 -0.30
CA GLY A 186 9.34 0.63 -1.43
C GLY A 186 9.75 2.03 -0.98
N TYR A 187 10.70 2.10 -0.05
CA TYR A 187 11.28 3.35 0.46
C TYR A 187 12.44 3.82 -0.42
N GLN A 188 12.46 5.11 -0.75
CA GLN A 188 13.62 5.78 -1.37
C GLN A 188 13.74 7.19 -0.79
N ASN A 189 14.93 7.56 -0.33
CA ASN A 189 15.22 8.90 0.18
C ASN A 189 16.24 9.56 -0.74
N GLY A 190 15.77 10.52 -1.54
CA GLY A 190 16.48 11.09 -2.68
C GLY A 190 16.43 10.18 -3.91
N ALA A 191 16.04 10.74 -5.05
CA ALA A 191 16.31 10.12 -6.35
C ALA A 191 17.58 10.75 -6.92
N ASP A 192 18.64 9.97 -7.09
CA ASP A 192 19.93 10.44 -7.64
C ASP A 192 19.81 11.01 -9.05
N ASN A 193 18.74 10.65 -9.78
CA ASN A 193 18.44 11.15 -11.12
C ASN A 193 16.94 11.35 -11.29
N GLY A 194 16.52 12.45 -11.91
CA GLY A 194 15.11 12.69 -12.19
C GLY A 194 14.45 11.57 -13.02
N VAL A 195 13.17 11.31 -12.75
CA VAL A 195 12.36 10.30 -13.43
C VAL A 195 11.81 10.87 -14.73
N SER A 196 12.01 10.14 -15.84
CA SER A 196 11.52 10.53 -17.17
C SER A 196 10.00 10.67 -17.20
N PRO A 197 9.42 11.43 -18.16
CA PRO A 197 7.99 11.48 -18.38
C PRO A 197 7.36 10.09 -18.56
N TYR A 198 6.10 9.93 -18.13
CA TYR A 198 5.29 8.70 -18.25
C TYR A 198 5.90 7.42 -17.67
N SER A 199 6.94 7.55 -16.85
CA SER A 199 7.70 6.45 -16.28
C SER A 199 7.17 6.08 -14.90
N MET A 200 7.44 4.85 -14.49
CA MET A 200 7.03 4.35 -13.19
C MET A 200 7.87 5.00 -12.08
N ILE A 201 7.20 5.54 -11.06
CA ILE A 201 7.81 5.96 -9.79
C ILE A 201 7.69 4.82 -8.77
N LEU A 202 6.50 4.25 -8.67
CA LEU A 202 6.17 3.23 -7.67
C LEU A 202 5.13 2.28 -8.26
N ASP A 203 5.30 0.98 -8.01
CA ASP A 203 4.29 -0.05 -8.25
C ASP A 203 4.47 -1.15 -7.22
N ILE A 204 3.66 -1.15 -6.18
CA ILE A 204 3.79 -2.04 -5.04
C ILE A 204 2.47 -2.70 -4.67
N GLY A 205 2.57 -3.87 -4.04
CA GLY A 205 1.45 -4.53 -3.39
C GLY A 205 1.85 -5.04 -2.02
N PHE A 206 0.93 -4.98 -1.08
CA PHE A 206 1.11 -5.42 0.29
C PHE A 206 -0.18 -5.98 0.89
N VAL A 207 -0.05 -6.76 1.97
CA VAL A 207 -1.16 -7.26 2.77
C VAL A 207 -0.90 -6.93 4.24
N ILE A 208 -1.94 -6.46 4.92
CA ILE A 208 -1.95 -6.23 6.36
C ILE A 208 -2.93 -7.22 6.97
N GLY A 209 -2.47 -7.96 7.98
CA GLY A 209 -3.32 -8.74 8.86
C GLY A 209 -3.38 -8.10 10.23
N SER A 210 -4.57 -7.92 10.77
CA SER A 210 -4.79 -7.42 12.13
C SER A 210 -5.20 -8.55 13.06
N ASN A 211 -4.79 -8.44 14.32
CA ASN A 211 -4.90 -9.47 15.34
C ASN A 211 -4.31 -10.84 14.95
N ILE A 212 -3.25 -10.85 14.13
CA ILE A 212 -2.53 -12.06 13.75
C ILE A 212 -1.17 -12.15 14.44
N ASN A 213 -0.74 -13.37 14.76
CA ASN A 213 0.55 -13.63 15.37
C ASN A 213 1.66 -13.77 14.30
N THR A 214 2.90 -13.97 14.76
CA THR A 214 4.08 -14.11 13.91
C THR A 214 3.99 -15.31 12.95
N GLN A 215 3.52 -16.46 13.42
CA GLN A 215 3.38 -17.67 12.60
C GLN A 215 2.34 -17.47 11.50
N ASP A 216 1.19 -16.88 11.84
CA ASP A 216 0.12 -16.60 10.87
C ASP A 216 0.56 -15.54 9.85
N THR A 217 1.37 -14.56 10.26
CA THR A 217 1.98 -13.58 9.34
C THR A 217 2.92 -14.25 8.35
N GLN A 218 3.75 -15.19 8.84
CA GLN A 218 4.65 -15.95 7.99
C GLN A 218 3.87 -16.83 6.99
N GLU A 219 2.79 -17.48 7.42
CA GLU A 219 1.94 -18.29 6.54
C GLU A 219 1.20 -17.43 5.51
N LEU A 220 0.70 -16.26 5.91
CA LEU A 220 0.14 -15.26 4.99
C LEU A 220 1.16 -14.89 3.92
N ALA A 221 2.40 -14.55 4.32
CA ALA A 221 3.47 -14.21 3.39
C ALA A 221 3.81 -15.34 2.40
N LYS A 222 3.80 -16.60 2.84
CA LYS A 222 4.07 -17.75 1.97
C LYS A 222 2.95 -18.04 0.97
N LYS A 223 1.70 -17.85 1.39
CA LYS A 223 0.51 -18.21 0.59
C LYS A 223 0.03 -17.08 -0.31
N THR A 224 0.43 -15.84 -0.03
CA THR A 224 0.13 -14.72 -0.91
C THR A 224 0.96 -14.81 -2.19
N THR A 225 0.28 -14.74 -3.32
CA THR A 225 0.91 -14.69 -4.64
C THR A 225 0.39 -13.49 -5.41
N HIS A 226 1.13 -13.04 -6.43
CA HIS A 226 0.72 -11.91 -7.27
C HIS A 226 1.07 -12.12 -8.74
N LYS A 227 0.37 -11.39 -9.61
CA LYS A 227 0.68 -11.24 -11.02
C LYS A 227 0.48 -9.80 -11.46
N THR A 228 1.38 -9.36 -12.31
CA THR A 228 1.34 -8.06 -12.98
C THR A 228 1.16 -8.27 -14.48
N ASP A 229 0.16 -7.62 -15.07
CA ASP A 229 -0.10 -7.65 -16.51
C ASP A 229 -0.51 -6.25 -16.99
N GLY A 230 0.43 -5.51 -17.57
CA GLY A 230 0.23 -4.12 -17.99
C GLY A 230 -0.22 -3.26 -16.81
N ASP A 231 -1.42 -2.67 -16.88
CA ASP A 231 -2.00 -1.87 -15.78
C ASP A 231 -2.85 -2.69 -14.78
N LEU A 232 -2.98 -4.01 -14.98
CA LEU A 232 -3.70 -4.89 -14.08
C LEU A 232 -2.74 -5.49 -13.04
N ARG A 233 -3.13 -5.44 -11.77
CA ARG A 233 -2.50 -6.17 -10.67
C ARG A 233 -3.51 -7.16 -10.11
N THR A 234 -3.03 -8.37 -9.85
CA THR A 234 -3.83 -9.43 -9.25
C THR A 234 -3.05 -10.02 -8.09
N MET A 235 -3.71 -10.20 -6.95
CA MET A 235 -3.16 -10.84 -5.76
C MET A 235 -4.11 -11.93 -5.30
N GLN A 236 -3.58 -13.12 -5.05
CA GLN A 236 -4.30 -14.18 -4.37
C GLN A 236 -3.86 -14.20 -2.91
N VAL A 237 -4.83 -14.15 -1.99
CA VAL A 237 -4.59 -13.96 -0.55
C VAL A 237 -5.47 -14.92 0.24
N LEU A 238 -4.88 -15.57 1.25
CA LEU A 238 -5.63 -16.35 2.24
C LEU A 238 -6.12 -15.39 3.33
N GLY A 239 -7.44 -15.26 3.49
CA GLY A 239 -8.04 -14.50 4.58
C GLY A 239 -7.84 -15.17 5.94
N ALA A 240 -8.03 -14.41 7.01
CA ALA A 240 -8.00 -14.88 8.39
C ALA A 240 -9.14 -15.89 8.70
N ASP A 241 -10.18 -15.91 7.87
CA ASP A 241 -11.25 -16.91 7.91
C ASP A 241 -10.87 -18.24 7.22
N GLY A 242 -9.64 -18.34 6.70
CA GLY A 242 -9.12 -19.52 6.02
C GLY A 242 -9.61 -19.68 4.58
N ARG A 243 -10.29 -18.67 4.00
CA ARG A 243 -10.75 -18.70 2.62
C ARG A 243 -9.78 -18.00 1.68
N MET A 244 -9.79 -18.42 0.41
CA MET A 244 -8.92 -17.85 -0.62
C MET A 244 -9.65 -16.78 -1.41
N TYR A 245 -9.00 -15.64 -1.58
CA TYR A 245 -9.52 -14.48 -2.30
C TYR A 245 -8.60 -14.12 -3.46
N VAL A 246 -9.20 -13.59 -4.52
CA VAL A 246 -8.48 -12.96 -5.64
C VAL A 246 -8.85 -11.48 -5.67
N ALA A 247 -7.89 -10.64 -5.30
CA ALA A 247 -7.97 -9.20 -5.33
C ALA A 247 -7.38 -8.67 -6.64
N CYS A 248 -8.07 -7.76 -7.31
CA CYS A 248 -7.65 -7.16 -8.57
C CYS A 248 -7.72 -5.64 -8.49
N ALA A 249 -6.73 -4.97 -9.07
CA ALA A 249 -6.73 -3.53 -9.29
C ALA A 249 -6.35 -3.25 -10.75
N ASN A 250 -7.24 -2.59 -11.50
CA ASN A 250 -6.95 -2.17 -12.86
C ASN A 250 -6.69 -0.65 -12.87
N PHE A 251 -5.41 -0.29 -12.97
CA PHE A 251 -4.97 1.10 -13.01
C PHE A 251 -5.14 1.75 -14.38
N GLY A 252 -5.48 0.96 -15.42
CA GLY A 252 -5.67 1.44 -16.78
C GLY A 252 -7.06 2.04 -16.99
N VAL A 253 -7.28 2.60 -18.18
CA VAL A 253 -8.59 3.14 -18.60
C VAL A 253 -9.48 2.08 -19.26
N GLY A 254 -8.87 1.03 -19.83
CA GLY A 254 -9.58 -0.03 -20.53
C GLY A 254 -9.91 -1.20 -19.61
N THR A 255 -10.97 -1.94 -19.95
CA THR A 255 -11.28 -3.22 -19.31
C THR A 255 -10.15 -4.23 -19.53
N ARG A 256 -9.77 -4.95 -18.48
CA ARG A 256 -8.76 -6.01 -18.52
C ARG A 256 -9.40 -7.34 -18.15
N THR A 257 -8.89 -8.43 -18.72
CA THR A 257 -9.39 -9.78 -18.48
C THR A 257 -8.43 -10.52 -17.56
N VAL A 258 -8.97 -11.16 -16.52
CA VAL A 258 -8.25 -12.08 -15.65
C VAL A 258 -8.59 -13.51 -16.12
N PRO A 259 -7.64 -14.24 -16.72
CA PRO A 259 -7.89 -15.63 -17.11
C PRO A 259 -7.87 -16.56 -15.89
N THR A 260 -8.57 -17.69 -16.00
CA THR A 260 -8.35 -18.86 -15.15
C THR A 260 -6.88 -19.30 -15.24
N GLY A 261 -6.36 -19.88 -14.16
CA GLY A 261 -4.95 -20.27 -14.06
C GLY A 261 -4.51 -20.43 -12.60
N PRO A 262 -3.25 -20.12 -12.26
CA PRO A 262 -2.75 -20.35 -10.90
C PRO A 262 -3.47 -19.51 -9.83
N PHE A 263 -4.02 -18.35 -10.18
CA PHE A 263 -4.74 -17.46 -9.27
C PHE A 263 -6.21 -17.83 -9.08
N TRP A 264 -6.79 -18.50 -10.07
CA TRP A 264 -8.16 -19.00 -10.05
C TRP A 264 -8.18 -20.34 -10.80
N PRO A 265 -8.06 -21.45 -10.07
CA PRO A 265 -8.08 -22.77 -10.68
C PRO A 265 -9.38 -22.97 -11.46
N SER A 266 -9.28 -23.52 -12.66
CA SER A 266 -10.43 -23.75 -13.57
C SER A 266 -11.42 -24.81 -13.07
N THR A 267 -11.37 -25.19 -11.81
CA THR A 267 -12.25 -26.18 -11.18
C THR A 267 -13.02 -25.59 -9.99
N ILE A 268 -12.78 -24.32 -9.67
CA ILE A 268 -13.31 -23.63 -8.50
C ILE A 268 -14.19 -22.49 -9.00
N ASP A 269 -15.34 -22.29 -8.36
CA ASP A 269 -16.18 -21.14 -8.66
C ASP A 269 -15.59 -19.87 -8.02
N ALA A 270 -15.73 -18.74 -8.70
CA ALA A 270 -15.35 -17.44 -8.17
C ALA A 270 -16.60 -16.56 -7.99
N ILE A 271 -16.77 -15.96 -6.82
CA ILE A 271 -17.90 -15.07 -6.54
C ILE A 271 -17.37 -13.65 -6.39
N ASN A 272 -17.78 -12.74 -7.27
CA ASN A 272 -17.51 -11.32 -7.10
C ASN A 272 -18.24 -10.83 -5.84
N LEU A 273 -17.50 -10.39 -4.82
CA LEU A 273 -18.12 -10.02 -3.55
C LEU A 273 -18.97 -8.75 -3.64
N VAL A 274 -18.68 -7.86 -4.59
CA VAL A 274 -19.44 -6.62 -4.80
C VAL A 274 -20.77 -6.91 -5.47
N THR A 275 -20.75 -7.67 -6.57
CA THR A 275 -21.94 -7.86 -7.42
C THR A 275 -22.73 -9.13 -7.07
N GLY A 276 -22.12 -10.07 -6.34
CA GLY A 276 -22.64 -11.42 -6.14
C GLY A 276 -22.59 -12.29 -7.40
N GLU A 277 -22.00 -11.79 -8.49
CA GLU A 277 -21.87 -12.53 -9.75
C GLU A 277 -20.97 -13.75 -9.55
N LYS A 278 -21.48 -14.91 -9.92
CA LYS A 278 -20.76 -16.16 -9.90
C LYS A 278 -20.13 -16.41 -11.27
N VAL A 279 -18.81 -16.54 -11.28
CA VAL A 279 -18.01 -16.90 -12.43
C VAL A 279 -17.62 -18.37 -12.29
N THR A 280 -18.04 -19.16 -13.27
CA THR A 280 -17.87 -20.61 -13.27
C THR A 280 -16.59 -21.02 -14.01
N PRO A 281 -16.07 -22.23 -13.75
CA PRO A 281 -15.04 -22.87 -14.56
C PRO A 281 -15.18 -22.73 -16.09
N ASP A 282 -16.41 -22.76 -16.60
CA ASP A 282 -16.70 -22.70 -18.03
C ASP A 282 -16.45 -21.31 -18.64
N ASP A 283 -16.57 -20.25 -17.83
CA ASP A 283 -16.36 -18.86 -18.26
C ASP A 283 -14.88 -18.57 -18.56
N ARG A 284 -13.97 -19.36 -17.96
CA ARG A 284 -12.50 -19.33 -18.12
C ARG A 284 -11.82 -17.98 -17.86
N SER A 285 -12.57 -16.92 -17.56
CA SER A 285 -12.05 -15.58 -17.26
C SER A 285 -13.12 -14.69 -16.65
N PHE A 286 -12.72 -13.61 -15.96
CA PHE A 286 -13.60 -12.49 -15.62
C PHE A 286 -12.95 -11.16 -16.02
N THR A 287 -13.74 -10.09 -16.07
CA THR A 287 -13.27 -8.77 -16.52
C THR A 287 -13.28 -7.75 -15.39
N ILE A 288 -12.28 -6.88 -15.39
CA ILE A 288 -12.12 -5.78 -14.45
C ILE A 288 -12.19 -4.47 -15.25
N PRO A 289 -13.22 -3.62 -15.02
CA PRO A 289 -13.31 -2.31 -15.63
C PRO A 289 -12.04 -1.47 -15.43
N GLY A 290 -11.82 -0.48 -16.28
CA GLY A 290 -10.73 0.48 -16.08
C GLY A 290 -10.94 1.29 -14.81
N SER A 291 -9.84 1.62 -14.13
CA SER A 291 -9.84 2.46 -12.92
C SER A 291 -10.73 1.91 -11.79
N SER A 292 -10.78 0.58 -11.66
CA SER A 292 -11.53 -0.08 -10.59
C SER A 292 -10.72 -1.12 -9.84
N ALA A 293 -11.18 -1.44 -8.63
CA ALA A 293 -10.74 -2.58 -7.85
C ALA A 293 -11.91 -3.56 -7.65
N ALA A 294 -11.60 -4.85 -7.62
CA ALA A 294 -12.58 -5.90 -7.37
C ALA A 294 -11.96 -7.02 -6.54
N VAL A 295 -12.82 -7.80 -5.90
CA VAL A 295 -12.40 -8.96 -5.12
C VAL A 295 -13.37 -10.11 -5.31
N TYR A 296 -12.80 -11.29 -5.47
CA TYR A 296 -13.52 -12.54 -5.68
C TYR A 296 -13.19 -13.51 -4.56
N LEU A 297 -14.20 -14.18 -4.02
CA LEU A 297 -14.03 -15.34 -3.16
C LEU A 297 -13.93 -16.59 -4.04
N LEU A 298 -12.91 -17.41 -3.80
CA LEU A 298 -12.78 -18.73 -4.41
C LEU A 298 -13.56 -19.74 -3.56
N ASP A 299 -14.71 -20.18 -4.07
CA ASP A 299 -15.65 -21.09 -3.41
C ASP A 299 -15.32 -22.54 -3.79
N MET A 300 -14.64 -23.25 -2.89
CA MET A 300 -14.16 -24.63 -3.06
C MET A 300 -15.21 -25.68 -2.72
#